data_AF-A0A9X0ARI0-F1
#
_entry.id   AF-A0A9X0ARI0-F1
#
_cell.length_a   1.000
_cell.length_b   1.000
_cell.length_c   1.000
_cell.angle_alpha   90.00
_cell.angle_beta   90.00
_cell.angle_gamma   90.00
#
_symmetry.space_group_name_H-M   'P 1'
#
loop_
_entity.id
_entity.type
_entity.pdbx_description
1 polymer ?
#
loop_
_entity_poly.entity_id
_entity_poly.type
_entity_poly.pdbx_seq_one_letter_code
_entity_poly.pdbx_strand_id
1 'polypeptide(L)'
;MFLPYRSFHHLKHSLVSTHPTSQKYIMSSTTPNIYAGDQITLQVGTQRFITTARTLTSKSDFFKRFLSPRWAKPEKDGSYLLDADPVLFGHILQYLRRNAFPIFYDEVKGHDKAMYVALQQEADYFALKSLMEWLKEKKYLQVVQTQYTVHEIGSGLPGRFPAGVKYEFYPKWSMEKVYLCPSGADGHNGHPRFCHEGCTDIREELGQQWGERHVFGGVILTYETIFNEDLCVDRS
;
A
#
# COMPACT_ATOMS: atom_id res chain seq x y z
N MET A 1 -78.56 -9.02 -46.95
CA MET A 1 -79.67 -9.61 -46.19
C MET A 1 -79.87 -8.75 -44.94
N PHE A 2 -81.03 -8.08 -44.86
CA PHE A 2 -81.70 -7.44 -43.72
C PHE A 2 -80.92 -6.67 -42.62
N LEU A 3 -81.26 -5.37 -42.51
CA LEU A 3 -81.22 -4.47 -41.35
C LEU A 3 -82.18 -4.96 -40.20
N PRO A 4 -82.48 -4.20 -39.11
CA PRO A 4 -81.66 -3.56 -38.06
C PRO A 4 -82.29 -3.71 -36.63
N TYR A 5 -81.83 -2.87 -35.68
CA TYR A 5 -82.58 -2.28 -34.55
C TYR A 5 -82.78 -3.05 -33.23
N ARG A 6 -82.30 -2.46 -32.13
CA ARG A 6 -83.16 -2.05 -31.00
C ARG A 6 -82.53 -0.90 -30.20
N SER A 7 -83.39 0.07 -29.90
CA SER A 7 -83.17 1.32 -29.19
C SER A 7 -83.73 1.25 -27.76
N PHE A 8 -83.54 2.34 -27.01
CA PHE A 8 -84.16 2.79 -25.75
C PHE A 8 -83.39 2.42 -24.45
N HIS A 9 -83.17 3.29 -23.45
CA HIS A 9 -83.75 4.59 -23.10
C HIS A 9 -82.76 5.46 -22.28
N HIS A 10 -83.02 6.77 -22.30
CA HIS A 10 -82.49 7.87 -21.47
C HIS A 10 -82.31 7.60 -19.96
N LEU A 11 -81.30 8.25 -19.37
CA LEU A 11 -81.43 9.03 -18.12
C LEU A 11 -80.31 10.08 -18.03
N LYS A 12 -80.71 11.34 -17.80
CA LYS A 12 -79.85 12.49 -17.46
C LYS A 12 -79.27 12.27 -16.06
N HIS A 13 -78.09 12.82 -15.75
CA HIS A 13 -77.90 13.82 -14.69
C HIS A 13 -76.42 14.11 -14.38
N SER A 14 -76.19 15.41 -14.20
CA SER A 14 -75.24 16.07 -13.28
C SER A 14 -73.73 16.05 -13.57
N LEU A 15 -73.27 17.23 -13.98
CA LEU A 15 -71.93 17.76 -13.71
C LEU A 15 -71.62 17.69 -12.20
N VAL A 16 -70.46 17.16 -11.84
CA VAL A 16 -69.68 17.61 -10.67
C VAL A 16 -68.20 17.58 -11.07
N SER A 17 -67.65 18.77 -11.27
CA SER A 17 -66.21 19.02 -11.25
C SER A 17 -65.72 18.93 -9.81
N THR A 18 -64.90 17.94 -9.50
CA THR A 18 -64.16 17.90 -8.23
C THR A 18 -62.68 18.08 -8.51
N HIS A 19 -62.19 19.30 -8.32
CA HIS A 19 -60.78 19.56 -8.05
C HIS A 19 -60.33 18.75 -6.83
N PRO A 20 -59.22 17.98 -6.92
CA PRO A 20 -58.52 17.54 -5.74
C PRO A 20 -57.69 18.71 -5.19
N THR A 21 -58.07 19.08 -3.99
CA THR A 21 -57.51 20.04 -3.05
C THR A 21 -55.98 20.10 -3.08
N SER A 22 -55.45 21.30 -3.22
CA SER A 22 -54.05 21.63 -2.96
C SER A 22 -53.72 21.38 -1.48
N GLN A 23 -53.22 20.18 -1.18
CA GLN A 23 -52.47 19.95 0.05
C GLN A 23 -51.16 20.75 -0.06
N LYS A 24 -51.15 21.92 0.56
CA LYS A 24 -49.94 22.67 0.88
C LYS A 24 -49.02 21.72 1.67
N TYR A 25 -48.03 21.17 1.00
CA TYR A 25 -46.87 20.56 1.66
C TYR A 25 -46.20 21.66 2.48
N ILE A 26 -46.35 21.58 3.80
CA ILE A 26 -45.58 22.37 4.73
C ILE A 26 -44.14 21.89 4.56
N MET A 27 -43.32 22.66 3.84
CA MET A 27 -41.87 22.50 3.90
C MET A 27 -41.45 22.86 5.33
N SER A 28 -41.40 21.86 6.20
CA SER A 28 -40.70 21.99 7.48
C SER A 28 -39.22 22.12 7.17
N SER A 29 -38.74 23.35 7.07
CA SER A 29 -37.31 23.69 6.99
C SER A 29 -36.65 23.51 8.36
N THR A 30 -36.80 22.32 8.95
CA THR A 30 -36.06 21.96 10.16
C THR A 30 -34.70 21.46 9.69
N THR A 31 -33.66 22.26 9.91
CA THR A 31 -32.28 21.82 9.68
C THR A 31 -32.06 20.50 10.43
N PRO A 32 -31.57 19.44 9.76
CA PRO A 32 -31.35 18.17 10.44
C PRO A 32 -30.31 18.36 11.54
N ASN A 33 -30.68 18.02 12.77
CA ASN A 33 -29.74 17.97 13.88
C ASN A 33 -29.11 16.58 13.90
N ILE A 34 -27.84 16.50 13.48
CA ILE A 34 -27.10 15.24 13.36
C ILE A 34 -26.25 15.05 14.62
N TYR A 35 -26.46 13.94 15.31
CA TYR A 35 -25.71 13.55 16.49
C TYR A 35 -24.57 12.59 16.14
N ALA A 36 -23.54 12.53 16.99
CA ALA A 36 -22.34 11.75 16.75
C ALA A 36 -22.61 10.24 16.50
N GLY A 37 -23.63 9.67 17.16
CA GLY A 37 -24.01 8.27 17.02
C GLY A 37 -24.86 7.97 15.78
N ASP A 38 -25.30 8.99 15.05
CA ASP A 38 -26.23 8.81 13.95
C ASP A 38 -25.55 8.11 12.77
N GLN A 39 -26.29 7.18 12.18
CA GLN A 39 -25.89 6.51 10.97
C GLN A 39 -26.05 7.45 9.77
N ILE A 40 -24.99 7.58 8.98
CA ILE A 40 -24.93 8.41 7.79
C ILE A 40 -24.73 7.52 6.56
N THR A 41 -25.60 7.70 5.57
CA THR A 41 -25.45 7.09 4.24
C THR A 41 -24.84 8.13 3.30
N LEU A 42 -23.68 7.83 2.74
CA LEU A 42 -23.01 8.64 1.73
C LEU A 42 -23.18 7.98 0.36
N GLN A 43 -23.61 8.73 -0.63
CA GLN A 43 -23.55 8.35 -2.03
C GLN A 43 -22.30 9.01 -2.63
N VAL A 44 -21.24 8.21 -2.84
CA VAL A 44 -19.94 8.66 -3.34
C VAL A 44 -19.76 8.16 -4.75
N GLY A 45 -19.83 9.06 -5.73
CA GLY A 45 -19.89 8.66 -7.15
C GLY A 45 -21.03 7.65 -7.37
N THR A 46 -20.68 6.45 -7.82
CA THR A 46 -21.65 5.35 -8.08
C THR A 46 -21.89 4.43 -6.88
N GLN A 47 -21.19 4.59 -5.75
CA GLN A 47 -21.21 3.64 -4.64
C GLN A 47 -21.79 4.26 -3.36
N ARG A 48 -22.49 3.42 -2.56
CA ARG A 48 -22.98 3.79 -1.24
C ARG A 48 -22.06 3.33 -0.12
N PHE A 49 -21.84 4.21 0.84
CA PHE A 49 -21.11 3.94 2.06
C PHE A 49 -21.99 4.27 3.27
N ILE A 50 -21.94 3.40 4.28
CA ILE A 50 -22.70 3.58 5.50
C ILE A 50 -21.71 3.65 6.67
N THR A 51 -21.82 4.68 7.49
CA THR A 51 -20.93 4.92 8.63
C THR A 51 -21.64 5.75 9.70
N THR A 52 -20.92 6.25 10.71
CA THR A 52 -21.47 7.17 11.71
C THR A 52 -20.98 8.59 11.50
N ALA A 53 -21.77 9.59 11.95
CA ALA A 53 -21.34 10.98 11.97
C ALA A 53 -20.03 11.17 12.75
N ARG A 54 -19.85 10.46 13.87
CA ARG A 54 -18.59 10.45 14.64
C ARG A 54 -17.39 10.01 13.81
N THR A 55 -17.53 8.93 13.04
CA THR A 55 -16.45 8.43 12.18
C THR A 55 -16.03 9.48 11.14
N LEU A 56 -16.98 10.14 10.50
CA LEU A 56 -16.67 11.16 9.48
C LEU A 56 -16.04 12.41 10.09
N THR A 57 -16.54 12.86 11.24
CA THR A 57 -16.15 14.12 11.86
C THR A 57 -14.94 14.04 12.79
N SER A 58 -14.44 12.84 13.09
CA SER A 58 -13.33 12.62 14.05
C SER A 58 -12.06 13.37 13.65
N LYS A 59 -11.70 13.36 12.36
CA LYS A 59 -10.43 13.90 11.84
C LYS A 59 -10.58 14.81 10.61
N SER A 60 -11.81 15.10 10.18
CA SER A 60 -12.09 15.89 8.98
C SER A 60 -12.86 17.15 9.30
N ASP A 61 -12.25 18.31 9.07
CA ASP A 61 -12.95 19.59 9.18
C ASP A 61 -13.95 19.81 8.03
N PHE A 62 -13.71 19.17 6.87
CA PHE A 62 -14.69 19.10 5.79
C PHE A 62 -15.98 18.43 6.29
N PHE A 63 -15.91 17.23 6.87
CA PHE A 63 -17.10 16.51 7.30
C PHE A 63 -17.80 17.18 8.48
N LYS A 64 -17.05 17.81 9.40
CA LYS A 64 -17.65 18.65 10.46
C LYS A 64 -18.50 19.77 9.89
N ARG A 65 -18.02 20.44 8.84
CA ARG A 65 -18.78 21.50 8.15
C ARG A 65 -19.93 20.92 7.33
N PHE A 66 -19.67 19.87 6.56
CA PHE A 66 -20.62 19.19 5.67
C PHE A 66 -21.86 18.69 6.41
N LEU A 67 -21.68 18.09 7.60
CA LEU A 67 -22.76 17.59 8.44
C LEU A 67 -23.29 18.63 9.44
N SER A 68 -22.81 19.87 9.42
CA SER A 68 -23.33 20.90 10.32
C SER A 68 -24.75 21.32 9.92
N PRO A 69 -25.59 21.77 10.89
CA PRO A 69 -26.98 22.16 10.59
C PRO A 69 -27.13 23.20 9.48
N ARG A 70 -26.10 24.03 9.27
CA ARG A 70 -26.08 25.07 8.23
C ARG A 70 -25.90 24.52 6.81
N TRP A 71 -25.19 23.41 6.66
CA TRP A 71 -24.75 22.89 5.36
C TRP A 71 -25.30 21.49 5.04
N ALA A 72 -25.76 20.75 6.04
CA ALA A 72 -26.33 19.43 5.88
C ALA A 72 -27.56 19.47 4.97
N LYS A 73 -27.43 18.84 3.80
CA LYS A 73 -28.47 18.75 2.76
C LYS A 73 -28.57 17.29 2.29
N PRO A 74 -29.29 16.43 3.00
CA PRO A 74 -29.54 15.08 2.53
C PRO A 74 -30.49 15.09 1.32
N GLU A 75 -30.35 14.08 0.49
CA GLU A 75 -31.27 13.74 -0.59
C GLU A 75 -32.63 13.28 -0.06
N LYS A 76 -33.59 13.09 -0.97
CA LYS A 76 -34.95 12.64 -0.61
C LYS A 76 -34.95 11.29 0.12
N ASP A 77 -33.97 10.43 -0.15
CA ASP A 77 -33.80 9.13 0.51
C ASP A 77 -32.97 9.20 1.80
N GLY A 78 -32.55 10.39 2.22
CA GLY A 78 -31.74 10.62 3.41
C GLY A 78 -30.23 10.45 3.19
N SER A 79 -29.77 10.08 1.99
CA SER A 79 -28.34 9.97 1.70
C SER A 79 -27.68 11.33 1.43
N TYR A 80 -26.37 11.44 1.59
CA TYR A 80 -25.61 12.64 1.27
C TYR A 80 -24.72 12.38 0.05
N LEU A 81 -24.82 13.23 -0.97
CA LEU A 81 -23.99 13.12 -2.18
C LEU A 81 -22.59 13.68 -1.95
N LEU A 82 -21.59 12.93 -2.39
CA LEU A 82 -20.20 13.35 -2.52
C LEU A 82 -19.72 13.07 -3.94
N ASP A 83 -19.22 14.11 -4.60
CA ASP A 83 -18.60 14.01 -5.92
C ASP A 83 -17.11 13.68 -5.76
N ALA A 84 -16.84 12.41 -5.49
CA ALA A 84 -15.49 11.88 -5.25
C ALA A 84 -15.37 10.45 -5.77
N ASP A 85 -14.14 9.96 -5.92
CA ASP A 85 -13.88 8.59 -6.35
C ASP A 85 -14.26 7.58 -5.25
N PRO A 86 -15.13 6.59 -5.53
CA PRO A 86 -15.57 5.64 -4.52
C PRO A 86 -14.46 4.68 -4.04
N VAL A 87 -13.46 4.37 -4.87
CA VAL A 87 -12.38 3.46 -4.51
C VAL A 87 -11.45 4.13 -3.49
N LEU A 88 -11.00 5.35 -3.78
CA LEU A 88 -10.18 6.15 -2.87
C LEU A 88 -10.93 6.49 -1.59
N PHE A 89 -12.22 6.83 -1.69
CA PHE A 89 -13.04 7.09 -0.51
C PHE A 89 -13.15 5.87 0.41
N GLY A 90 -13.15 4.65 -0.14
CA GLY A 90 -13.06 3.43 0.66
C GLY A 90 -11.84 3.41 1.59
N HIS A 91 -10.68 3.84 1.08
CA HIS A 91 -9.45 3.96 1.89
C HIS A 91 -9.53 5.10 2.91
N ILE A 92 -10.10 6.25 2.53
CA ILE A 92 -10.37 7.36 3.46
C ILE A 92 -11.25 6.89 4.62
N LEU A 93 -12.34 6.17 4.33
CA LEU A 93 -13.25 5.69 5.34
C LEU A 93 -12.59 4.65 6.26
N GLN A 94 -11.73 3.79 5.71
CA GLN A 94 -10.98 2.83 6.51
C GLN A 94 -9.99 3.54 7.46
N TYR A 95 -9.29 4.56 6.97
CA TYR A 95 -8.41 5.40 7.80
C TYR A 95 -9.19 6.05 8.95
N LEU A 96 -10.35 6.66 8.67
CA LEU A 96 -11.22 7.28 9.69
C LEU A 96 -11.75 6.30 10.73
N ARG A 97 -11.93 5.02 10.37
CA ARG A 97 -12.41 3.97 11.27
C ARG A 97 -11.33 3.39 12.17
N ARG A 98 -10.10 3.27 11.66
CA ARG A 98 -9.02 2.50 12.32
C ARG A 98 -7.87 3.36 12.80
N ASN A 99 -7.81 4.63 12.40
CA ASN A 99 -6.64 5.49 12.61
C ASN A 99 -5.36 4.83 12.06
N ALA A 100 -5.47 4.23 10.88
CA ALA A 100 -4.36 3.53 10.24
C ALA A 100 -4.10 4.09 8.84
N PHE A 101 -2.87 4.53 8.59
CA PHE A 101 -2.43 5.00 7.28
C PHE A 101 -2.47 3.84 6.27
N PRO A 102 -3.00 4.05 5.06
CA PRO A 102 -3.08 2.99 4.07
C PRO A 102 -1.71 2.68 3.47
N ILE A 103 -1.45 1.39 3.27
CA ILE A 103 -0.24 0.88 2.63
C ILE A 103 -0.61 0.14 1.35
N PHE A 104 -0.16 0.67 0.23
CA PHE A 104 -0.30 0.09 -1.10
C PHE A 104 1.06 -0.44 -1.52
N TYR A 105 1.42 -1.61 -1.00
CA TYR A 105 2.69 -2.27 -1.27
C TYR A 105 2.45 -3.69 -1.75
N ASP A 106 3.17 -4.06 -2.80
CA ASP A 106 3.26 -5.41 -3.32
C ASP A 106 4.74 -5.81 -3.38
N GLU A 107 5.07 -7.05 -3.02
CA GLU A 107 6.47 -7.50 -2.92
C GLU A 107 7.20 -7.53 -4.27
N VAL A 108 6.45 -7.62 -5.38
CA VAL A 108 6.98 -7.69 -6.75
C VAL A 108 6.95 -6.30 -7.40
N LYS A 109 5.83 -5.59 -7.29
CA LYS A 109 5.62 -4.28 -7.94
C LYS A 109 6.13 -3.11 -7.11
N GLY A 110 6.36 -3.31 -5.81
CA GLY A 110 6.70 -2.28 -4.86
C GLY A 110 5.49 -1.41 -4.48
N HIS A 111 5.78 -0.17 -4.08
CA HIS A 111 4.75 0.80 -3.72
C HIS A 111 3.96 1.30 -4.94
N ASP A 112 2.63 1.30 -4.85
CA ASP A 112 1.76 1.96 -5.83
C ASP A 112 1.77 3.48 -5.63
N LYS A 113 2.80 4.12 -6.21
CA LYS A 113 3.00 5.57 -6.12
C LYS A 113 1.83 6.36 -6.71
N ALA A 114 1.15 5.83 -7.73
CA ALA A 114 0.01 6.51 -8.35
C ALA A 114 -1.18 6.54 -7.37
N MET A 115 -1.46 5.42 -6.70
CA MET A 115 -2.49 5.35 -5.66
C MET A 115 -2.21 6.31 -4.50
N TYR A 116 -0.96 6.40 -4.03
CA TYR A 116 -0.61 7.35 -2.96
C TYR A 116 -0.84 8.81 -3.37
N VAL A 117 -0.47 9.19 -4.61
CA VAL A 117 -0.69 10.55 -5.11
C VAL A 117 -2.18 10.85 -5.27
N ALA A 118 -2.95 9.91 -5.81
CA ALA A 118 -4.40 10.06 -5.96
C ALA A 118 -5.10 10.21 -4.59
N LEU A 119 -4.74 9.35 -3.63
CA LEU A 119 -5.27 9.43 -2.27
C LEU A 119 -4.87 10.72 -1.54
N GLN A 120 -3.69 11.27 -1.84
CA GLN A 120 -3.27 12.54 -1.26
C GLN A 120 -4.20 13.68 -1.69
N GLN A 121 -4.69 13.69 -2.93
CA GLN A 121 -5.67 14.68 -3.40
C GLN A 121 -7.00 14.55 -2.67
N GLU A 122 -7.48 13.32 -2.47
CA GLU A 122 -8.71 13.06 -1.69
C GLU A 122 -8.54 13.46 -0.22
N ALA A 123 -7.37 13.18 0.38
CA ALA A 123 -7.06 13.59 1.74
C ALA A 123 -7.08 15.12 1.90
N ASP A 124 -6.61 15.86 0.89
CA ASP A 124 -6.70 17.32 0.86
C ASP A 124 -8.15 17.80 0.69
N TYR A 125 -8.90 17.23 -0.27
CA TYR A 125 -10.32 17.53 -0.50
C TYR A 125 -11.18 17.36 0.75
N PHE A 126 -11.01 16.23 1.47
CA PHE A 126 -11.70 15.96 2.73
C PHE A 126 -11.05 16.61 3.96
N ALA A 127 -10.06 17.48 3.78
CA ALA A 127 -9.36 18.19 4.85
C ALA A 127 -8.85 17.27 5.98
N LEU A 128 -8.24 16.14 5.60
CA LEU A 128 -7.66 15.13 6.49
C LEU A 128 -6.17 15.41 6.70
N LYS A 129 -5.89 16.42 7.54
CA LYS A 129 -4.54 16.99 7.68
C LYS A 129 -3.45 15.95 7.94
N SER A 130 -3.62 15.07 8.93
CA SER A 130 -2.60 14.06 9.28
C SER A 130 -2.32 13.08 8.13
N LEU A 131 -3.37 12.55 7.48
CA LEU A 131 -3.23 11.66 6.32
C LEU A 131 -2.54 12.38 5.14
N MET A 132 -2.95 13.62 4.85
CA MET A 132 -2.37 14.42 3.77
C MET A 132 -0.88 14.69 4.02
N GLU A 133 -0.50 15.07 5.25
CA GLU A 133 0.90 15.29 5.64
C GLU A 133 1.72 13.99 5.55
N TRP A 134 1.18 12.87 6.05
CA TRP A 134 1.83 11.57 5.99
C TRP A 134 2.10 11.10 4.54
N LEU A 135 1.13 11.30 3.65
CA LEU A 135 1.25 10.99 2.23
C LEU A 135 2.26 11.91 1.54
N LYS A 136 2.18 13.22 1.81
CA LYS A 136 3.08 14.24 1.25
C LYS A 136 4.54 14.01 1.64
N GLU A 137 4.78 13.62 2.89
CA GLU A 137 6.11 13.29 3.42
C GLU A 137 6.58 11.88 3.00
N LYS A 138 5.76 11.13 2.27
CA LYS A 138 6.04 9.77 1.79
C LYS A 138 6.45 8.82 2.92
N LYS A 139 5.82 8.96 4.10
CA LYS A 139 6.12 8.12 5.27
C LYS A 139 5.87 6.63 5.04
N TYR A 140 5.05 6.27 4.05
CA TYR A 140 4.90 4.88 3.59
C TYR A 140 6.22 4.21 3.20
N LEU A 141 7.24 4.96 2.75
CA LEU A 141 8.57 4.42 2.44
C LEU A 141 9.36 3.98 3.68
N GLN A 142 8.97 4.45 4.87
CA GLN A 142 9.57 4.04 6.13
C GLN A 142 8.85 2.83 6.73
N VAL A 143 7.58 2.60 6.35
CA VAL A 143 6.81 1.43 6.76
C VAL A 143 7.36 0.18 6.13
N VAL A 144 7.73 0.22 4.84
CA VAL A 144 8.30 -0.92 4.14
C VAL A 144 9.74 -0.60 3.77
N GLN A 145 10.68 -1.29 4.42
CA GLN A 145 12.11 -1.09 4.23
C GLN A 145 12.76 -2.35 3.67
N THR A 146 13.88 -2.17 2.97
CA THR A 146 14.73 -3.29 2.57
C THR A 146 16.00 -3.25 3.39
N GLN A 147 16.20 -4.26 4.23
CA GLN A 147 17.47 -4.49 4.89
C GLN A 147 18.34 -5.36 3.97
N TYR A 148 19.62 -5.01 3.86
CA TYR A 148 20.59 -5.87 3.17
C TYR A 148 21.66 -6.36 4.15
N THR A 149 22.14 -7.57 3.93
CA THR A 149 23.32 -8.13 4.61
C THR A 149 24.30 -8.62 3.56
N VAL A 150 25.59 -8.43 3.84
CA VAL A 150 26.69 -8.79 2.94
C VAL A 150 27.42 -9.99 3.53
N HIS A 151 27.51 -11.07 2.77
CA HIS A 151 28.18 -12.31 3.16
C HIS A 151 29.36 -12.56 2.23
N GLU A 152 30.59 -12.54 2.75
CA GLU A 152 31.75 -13.01 1.99
C GLU A 152 31.71 -14.53 1.87
N ILE A 153 31.92 -15.06 0.66
CA ILE A 153 32.00 -16.49 0.43
C ILE A 153 33.34 -16.87 -0.20
N GLY A 154 33.94 -17.91 0.35
CA GLY A 154 35.09 -18.59 -0.25
C GLY A 154 34.66 -19.61 -1.30
N SER A 155 35.62 -20.40 -1.78
CA SER A 155 35.38 -21.41 -2.82
C SER A 155 34.44 -22.52 -2.33
N GLY A 156 33.22 -22.58 -2.89
CA GLY A 156 32.47 -23.83 -3.02
C GLY A 156 31.65 -24.32 -1.83
N LEU A 157 31.28 -23.47 -0.86
CA LEU A 157 30.35 -23.90 0.20
C LEU A 157 28.88 -23.75 -0.27
N PRO A 158 28.05 -24.82 -0.17
CA PRO A 158 26.62 -24.70 -0.40
C PRO A 158 25.97 -23.88 0.72
N GLY A 159 25.31 -22.78 0.36
CA GLY A 159 24.53 -21.95 1.27
C GLY A 159 23.05 -22.35 1.31
N ARG A 160 22.36 -22.07 2.42
CA ARG A 160 20.90 -22.14 2.53
C ARG A 160 20.40 -20.79 3.03
N PHE A 161 19.40 -20.22 2.34
CA PHE A 161 18.73 -19.00 2.79
C PHE A 161 17.29 -19.32 3.22
N PRO A 162 16.74 -18.63 4.22
CA PRO A 162 15.32 -18.72 4.54
C PRO A 162 14.45 -18.39 3.32
N ALA A 163 13.27 -19.00 3.26
CA ALA A 163 12.28 -18.67 2.23
C ALA A 163 11.83 -17.21 2.38
N GLY A 164 11.68 -16.50 1.25
CA GLY A 164 11.32 -15.07 1.22
C GLY A 164 12.50 -14.10 1.21
N VAL A 165 13.73 -14.58 1.44
CA VAL A 165 14.94 -13.75 1.31
C VAL A 165 15.35 -13.70 -0.17
N LYS A 166 15.48 -12.49 -0.72
CA LYS A 166 16.05 -12.27 -2.05
C LYS A 166 17.55 -12.20 -1.92
N TYR A 167 18.31 -12.66 -2.91
CA TYR A 167 19.76 -12.54 -2.88
C TYR A 167 20.35 -12.25 -4.25
N GLU A 168 21.49 -11.57 -4.24
CA GLU A 168 22.31 -11.30 -5.41
C GLU A 168 23.71 -11.85 -5.14
N PHE A 169 24.27 -12.53 -6.15
CA PHE A 169 25.60 -13.11 -6.04
C PHE A 169 26.58 -12.38 -6.96
N TYR A 170 27.67 -11.90 -6.36
CA TYR A 170 28.75 -11.18 -7.03
C TYR A 170 30.01 -12.04 -6.98
N PRO A 171 30.23 -12.92 -7.97
CA PRO A 171 31.42 -13.76 -8.03
C PRO A 171 32.67 -12.91 -8.26
N LYS A 172 33.77 -13.30 -7.62
CA LYS A 172 35.09 -12.71 -7.81
C LYS A 172 36.12 -13.81 -8.00
N TRP A 173 36.85 -13.70 -9.10
CA TRP A 173 38.09 -14.43 -9.29
C TRP A 173 39.24 -13.60 -8.72
N SER A 174 40.02 -14.20 -7.83
CA SER A 174 41.24 -13.59 -7.30
C SER A 174 42.42 -14.51 -7.50
N MET A 175 43.62 -13.93 -7.55
CA MET A 175 44.87 -14.68 -7.57
C MET A 175 45.48 -14.63 -6.18
N GLU A 176 45.67 -15.79 -5.56
CA GLU A 176 46.41 -15.92 -4.31
C GLU A 176 47.86 -16.23 -4.60
N LYS A 177 48.74 -15.58 -3.84
CA LYS A 177 50.18 -15.85 -3.87
C LYS A 177 50.45 -17.14 -3.09
N VAL A 178 50.88 -18.18 -3.78
CA VAL A 178 51.14 -19.50 -3.20
C VAL A 178 52.64 -19.71 -3.07
N TYR A 179 53.09 -20.18 -1.91
CA TYR A 179 54.47 -20.62 -1.71
C TYR A 179 54.83 -21.73 -2.71
N LEU A 180 55.89 -21.55 -3.49
CA LEU A 180 56.45 -22.63 -4.28
C LEU A 180 57.69 -23.18 -3.59
N CYS A 181 57.77 -24.51 -3.52
CA CYS A 181 58.91 -25.21 -2.97
C CYS A 181 60.13 -24.98 -3.86
N PRO A 182 61.26 -24.48 -3.32
CA PRO A 182 62.47 -24.25 -4.11
C PRO A 182 63.03 -25.50 -4.79
N SER A 183 62.78 -26.70 -4.22
CA SER A 183 63.21 -27.98 -4.80
C SER A 183 62.28 -28.51 -5.91
N GLY A 184 61.16 -27.82 -6.20
CA GLY A 184 60.17 -28.26 -7.19
C GLY A 184 59.27 -29.43 -6.73
N ALA A 185 59.29 -29.79 -5.44
CA ALA A 185 58.42 -30.84 -4.91
C ALA A 185 56.96 -30.38 -4.80
N ASP A 186 56.08 -30.91 -5.65
CA ASP A 186 54.66 -30.50 -5.71
C ASP A 186 53.91 -30.65 -4.38
N GLY A 187 54.21 -31.69 -3.61
CA GLY A 187 53.59 -31.92 -2.30
C GLY A 187 53.92 -30.86 -1.25
N HIS A 188 54.93 -30.00 -1.49
CA HIS A 188 55.33 -28.91 -0.60
C HIS A 188 54.73 -27.55 -1.02
N ASN A 189 54.24 -27.41 -2.25
CA ASN A 189 53.66 -26.16 -2.76
C ASN A 189 52.43 -25.75 -1.93
N GLY A 190 52.38 -24.49 -1.50
CA GLY A 190 51.36 -23.96 -0.58
C GLY A 190 51.48 -24.44 0.87
N HIS A 191 52.45 -25.30 1.19
CA HIS A 191 52.64 -25.89 2.50
C HIS A 191 54.12 -25.85 2.91
N PRO A 192 54.68 -24.66 3.23
CA PRO A 192 56.10 -24.50 3.55
C PRO A 192 56.55 -25.33 4.76
N ARG A 193 55.62 -25.75 5.62
CA ARG A 193 55.88 -26.68 6.74
C ARG A 193 56.35 -28.08 6.32
N PHE A 194 56.12 -28.48 5.07
CA PHE A 194 56.62 -29.75 4.53
C PHE A 194 58.05 -29.65 4.00
N CYS A 195 58.59 -28.43 3.86
CA CYS A 195 59.97 -28.24 3.46
C CYS A 195 60.93 -28.64 4.58
N HIS A 196 61.97 -29.37 4.22
CA HIS A 196 63.05 -29.79 5.12
C HIS A 196 64.36 -29.06 4.77
N GLU A 197 65.46 -29.45 5.42
CA GLU A 197 66.78 -28.81 5.32
C GLU A 197 67.24 -28.61 3.86
N GLY A 198 67.24 -29.67 3.04
CA GLY A 198 67.58 -29.53 1.61
C GLY A 198 66.69 -28.60 0.77
N CYS A 199 65.46 -28.27 1.20
CA CYS A 199 64.66 -27.21 0.54
C CYS A 199 65.08 -25.81 0.99
N THR A 200 65.64 -25.70 2.19
CA THR A 200 66.11 -24.45 2.80
C THR A 200 67.41 -24.00 2.17
N ASP A 201 68.35 -24.92 1.94
CA ASP A 201 69.62 -24.62 1.26
C ASP A 201 69.38 -24.04 -0.13
N ILE A 202 68.50 -24.67 -0.92
CA ILE A 202 68.09 -24.17 -2.25
C ILE A 202 67.40 -22.80 -2.14
N ARG A 203 66.67 -22.53 -1.05
CA ARG A 203 66.04 -21.22 -0.83
C ARG A 203 67.05 -20.12 -0.55
N GLU A 204 68.14 -20.42 0.15
CA GLU A 204 69.20 -19.45 0.42
C GLU A 204 69.92 -19.04 -0.87
N GLU A 205 70.07 -19.97 -1.81
CA GLU A 205 70.68 -19.73 -3.12
C GLU A 205 69.73 -19.05 -4.12
N LEU A 206 68.50 -19.58 -4.29
CA LEU A 206 67.56 -19.13 -5.33
C LEU A 206 66.56 -18.08 -4.85
N GLY A 207 66.50 -17.82 -3.54
CA GLY A 207 65.48 -16.97 -2.93
C GLY A 207 64.09 -17.61 -2.88
N GLN A 208 63.18 -16.92 -2.18
CA GLN A 208 61.81 -17.39 -1.97
C GLN A 208 60.99 -17.32 -3.27
N GLN A 209 60.51 -18.48 -3.72
CA GLN A 209 59.68 -18.62 -4.92
C GLN A 209 58.19 -18.51 -4.61
N TRP A 210 57.42 -17.99 -5.57
CA TRP A 210 55.99 -17.78 -5.46
C TRP A 210 55.29 -18.13 -6.77
N GLY A 211 54.13 -18.73 -6.66
CA GLY A 211 53.22 -19.02 -7.75
C GLY A 211 51.89 -18.33 -7.53
N GLU A 212 51.03 -18.45 -8.52
CA GLU A 212 49.68 -17.90 -8.49
C GLU A 212 48.67 -19.03 -8.50
N ARG A 213 47.63 -18.92 -7.67
CA ARG A 213 46.49 -19.82 -7.68
C ARG A 213 45.23 -19.01 -7.90
N HIS A 214 44.44 -19.39 -8.89
CA HIS A 214 43.10 -18.85 -9.07
C HIS A 214 42.21 -19.36 -7.95
N VAL A 215 41.65 -18.43 -7.18
CA VAL A 215 40.66 -18.71 -6.15
C VAL A 215 39.35 -18.08 -6.57
N PHE A 216 38.31 -18.89 -6.55
CA PHE A 216 36.94 -18.44 -6.74
C PHE A 216 36.35 -18.10 -5.38
N GLY A 217 35.86 -16.88 -5.24
CA GLY A 217 35.07 -16.45 -4.10
C GLY A 217 34.02 -15.46 -4.56
N GLY A 218 33.51 -14.67 -3.64
CA GLY A 218 32.59 -13.60 -3.99
C GLY A 218 31.88 -13.05 -2.78
N VAL A 219 30.85 -12.28 -3.06
CA VAL A 219 29.96 -11.70 -2.06
C VAL A 219 28.54 -12.07 -2.40
N ILE A 220 27.77 -12.51 -1.41
CA ILE A 220 26.33 -12.65 -1.51
C ILE A 220 25.69 -11.48 -0.76
N LEU A 221 24.85 -10.72 -1.45
CA LEU A 221 23.96 -9.75 -0.80
C LEU A 221 22.62 -10.43 -0.58
N THR A 222 22.15 -10.46 0.65
CA THR A 222 20.79 -10.92 0.99
C THR A 222 19.93 -9.72 1.34
N TYR A 223 18.72 -9.67 0.80
CA TYR A 223 17.74 -8.62 0.99
C TYR A 223 16.51 -9.19 1.70
N GLU A 224 16.12 -8.51 2.77
CA GLU A 224 14.91 -8.81 3.54
C GLU A 224 14.00 -7.59 3.54
N THR A 225 12.72 -7.80 3.24
CA THR A 225 11.70 -6.76 3.35
C THR A 225 11.19 -6.72 4.79
N ILE A 226 11.38 -5.59 5.45
CA ILE A 226 10.92 -5.34 6.81
C ILE A 226 9.66 -4.47 6.74
N PHE A 227 8.62 -4.90 7.45
CA PHE A 227 7.38 -4.15 7.62
C PHE A 227 7.28 -3.61 9.04
N ASN A 228 7.29 -2.28 9.20
CA ASN A 228 7.18 -1.62 10.48
C ASN A 228 5.74 -1.20 10.75
N GLU A 229 5.00 -2.09 11.43
CA GLU A 229 3.57 -1.92 11.74
C GLU A 229 3.28 -0.68 12.62
N ASP A 230 4.21 -0.30 13.50
CA ASP A 230 4.03 0.85 14.40
C ASP A 230 3.90 2.18 13.65
N LEU A 231 4.51 2.26 12.46
CA LEU A 231 4.46 3.43 11.59
C LEU A 231 3.16 3.52 10.78
N CYS A 232 2.32 2.48 10.80
CA CYS A 232 1.01 2.49 10.16
C CYS A 232 -0.07 3.19 10.99
N VAL A 233 0.17 3.48 12.26
CA VAL A 233 -0.87 4.02 13.16
C VAL A 233 -0.81 5.54 13.23
N ASP A 234 -1.94 6.19 12.95
CA ASP A 234 -2.11 7.62 13.12
C ASP A 234 -2.48 7.96 14.58
N ARG A 235 -1.49 8.49 15.29
CA ARG A 235 -1.61 8.86 16.72
C ARG A 235 -1.98 10.34 16.93
N SER A 236 -2.28 11.09 15.87
CA SER A 236 -2.73 12.48 15.94
C SER A 236 -4.15 12.66 16.46
#